data_AF-A0A2V9K6I0-F1
#
_entry.id   AF-A0A2V9K6I0-F1
#
_cell.length_a   1.000
_cell.length_b   1.000
_cell.length_c   1.000
_cell.angle_alpha   90.00
_cell.angle_beta   90.00
_cell.angle_gamma   90.00
#
_symmetry.space_group_name_H-M   'P 1'
#
loop_
_entity.id
_entity.type
_entity.pdbx_description
1 polymer ?
#
loop_
_entity_poly.entity_id
_entity_poly.type
_entity_poly.pdbx_seq_one_letter_code
_entity_poly.pdbx_strand_id
1 'polypeptide(L)' 'MTDLFVEGFVPLESFEDDFYVYRERLRALVGRNTERAFHLGGRVRVRLDRIDREGNKLQFSVVG' A
#
# COMPACT_ATOMS: atom_id res chain seq x y z
N MET A 1 18.44 -0.05 -0.62
CA MET A 1 18.36 -1.42 -0.10
C MET A 1 16.95 -1.92 -0.31
N THR A 2 16.79 -2.89 -1.20
CA THR A 2 15.60 -3.76 -1.28
C THR A 2 16.15 -5.18 -1.19
N ASP A 3 16.81 -5.46 -0.07
CA ASP A 3 17.61 -6.67 0.15
C ASP A 3 16.90 -7.63 1.13
N LEU A 4 15.57 -7.55 1.17
CA LEU A 4 14.70 -8.40 1.98
C LEU A 4 13.66 -9.00 1.02
N PHE A 5 13.72 -10.32 0.83
CA PHE A 5 12.72 -11.08 0.07
C PHE A 5 11.48 -11.33 0.94
N VAL A 6 10.80 -10.25 1.30
CA VAL A 6 9.66 -10.25 2.21
C VAL A 6 8.45 -9.67 1.50
N GLU A 7 7.33 -10.36 1.61
CA GLU A 7 6.04 -9.94 1.05
C GLU A 7 5.06 -9.56 2.18
N GLY A 8 4.12 -8.67 1.84
CA GLY A 8 2.97 -8.37 2.69
C GLY A 8 2.05 -7.37 2.00
N PHE A 9 1.11 -6.81 2.74
CA PHE A 9 0.04 -5.99 2.16
C PHE A 9 -0.16 -4.68 2.91
N VAL A 10 -0.63 -3.68 2.17
CA VAL A 10 -1.10 -2.41 2.70
C VAL A 10 -2.63 -2.43 2.63
N PRO A 11 -3.35 -2.49 3.76
CA PRO A 11 -4.80 -2.37 3.77
C PRO A 11 -5.24 -1.00 3.24
N LEU A 12 -6.32 -0.92 2.45
CA LEU A 12 -6.86 0.37 1.98
C LEU A 12 -7.28 1.30 3.14
N GLU A 13 -7.69 0.72 4.27
CA GLU A 13 -8.00 1.46 5.50
C GLU A 13 -6.79 2.15 6.15
N SER A 14 -5.56 1.76 5.80
CA SER A 14 -4.34 2.40 6.31
C SER A 14 -4.01 3.72 5.58
N PHE A 15 -4.73 4.04 4.51
CA PHE A 15 -4.59 5.32 3.79
C PHE A 15 -5.49 6.36 4.46
N GLU A 16 -4.99 6.98 5.52
CA GLU A 16 -5.73 7.99 6.29
C GLU A 16 -5.81 9.35 5.58
N ASP A 17 -5.02 9.56 4.51
CA ASP A 17 -4.90 10.83 3.78
C ASP A 17 -6.01 11.07 2.73
N ASP A 18 -6.59 10.01 2.17
CA ASP A 18 -7.62 10.11 1.14
C ASP A 18 -8.44 8.81 1.01
N PHE A 19 -9.57 8.88 0.32
CA PHE A 19 -10.31 7.69 -0.10
C PHE A 19 -9.81 7.22 -1.47
N TYR A 20 -9.11 6.09 -1.48
CA TYR A 20 -8.55 5.52 -2.71
C TYR A 20 -9.52 4.56 -3.40
N VAL A 21 -9.67 4.70 -4.72
CA VAL A 21 -10.46 3.81 -5.57
C VAL A 21 -9.60 3.18 -6.65
N TYR A 22 -9.84 1.91 -6.94
CA TYR A 22 -9.20 1.27 -8.09
C TYR A 22 -9.81 1.78 -9.40
N ARG A 23 -8.99 2.34 -10.28
CA ARG A 23 -9.39 2.76 -11.63
C ARG A 23 -8.75 1.84 -12.67
N GLU A 24 -9.56 0.95 -13.26
CA GLU A 24 -9.12 -0.04 -14.25
C GLU A 24 -8.36 0.56 -15.44
N ARG A 25 -8.84 1.68 -15.98
CA ARG A 25 -8.19 2.37 -17.12
C ARG A 25 -6.73 2.74 -16.82
N LEU A 26 -6.42 3.05 -15.56
CA LEU A 26 -5.08 3.44 -15.11
C LEU A 26 -4.32 2.27 -14.45
N ARG A 27 -5.01 1.16 -14.18
CA ARG A 27 -4.52 0.03 -13.38
C ARG A 27 -3.84 0.50 -12.09
N ALA A 28 -4.50 1.40 -11.38
CA ALA A 28 -3.97 2.12 -10.23
C ALA A 28 -5.04 2.37 -9.16
N LEU A 29 -4.60 2.47 -7.91
CA LEU A 29 -5.39 3.05 -6.83
C LEU A 29 -5.24 4.57 -6.90
N VAL A 30 -6.36 5.29 -7.02
CA VAL A 30 -6.39 6.74 -7.20
C VAL A 30 -7.19 7.40 -6.09
N GLY A 31 -6.56 8.33 -5.38
CA GLY A 31 -7.19 9.14 -4.34
C GLY A 31 -8.28 10.02 -4.93
N ARG A 32 -9.45 10.08 -4.29
CA ARG A 32 -10.61 10.83 -4.79
C ARG A 32 -10.42 12.34 -4.72
N ASN A 33 -9.70 12.83 -3.72
CA ASN A 33 -9.53 14.27 -3.49
C ASN A 33 -8.16 14.77 -3.93
N THR A 34 -7.12 13.95 -3.73
CA THR A 34 -5.72 14.31 -4.00
C THR A 34 -5.27 13.98 -5.42
N GLU A 35 -6.03 13.14 -6.13
CA GLU A 35 -5.65 12.52 -7.41
C GLU A 35 -4.34 11.71 -7.36
N ARG A 36 -3.80 11.46 -6.16
CA ARG A 36 -2.60 10.65 -5.96
C ARG A 36 -2.84 9.24 -6.46
N ALA A 37 -1.91 8.70 -7.26
CA ALA A 37 -2.05 7.40 -7.88
C ALA A 37 -0.92 6.43 -7.44
N PHE A 38 -1.31 5.24 -6.99
CA PHE A 38 -0.41 4.12 -6.75
C PHE A 38 -0.57 3.08 -7.86
N HIS A 39 0.51 2.87 -8.61
CA HIS A 39 0.54 1.95 -9.76
C HIS A 39 1.15 0.60 -9.38
N LEU A 40 0.72 -0.46 -10.06
CA LEU A 40 1.37 -1.75 -9.99
C LEU A 40 2.84 -1.65 -10.43
N GLY A 41 3.76 -2.25 -9.67
CA GLY A 41 5.20 -2.15 -9.89
C GLY A 41 5.82 -0.81 -9.46
N GLY A 42 4.99 0.12 -8.97
CA GLY A 42 5.46 1.37 -8.38
C GLY A 42 6.25 1.11 -7.09
N ARG A 43 7.30 1.92 -6.87
CA ARG A 43 8.00 1.94 -5.59
C ARG A 43 7.21 2.79 -4.61
N VAL A 44 7.00 2.25 -3.41
CA VAL A 44 6.36 2.94 -2.29
C VAL A 44 7.21 2.75 -1.04
N ARG A 45 7.27 3.78 -0.20
CA ARG A 45 7.89 3.67 1.12
C ARG A 45 6.80 3.26 2.10
N VAL A 46 7.11 2.27 2.92
CA VAL A 46 6.14 1.70 3.87
C VAL A 46 6.73 1.58 5.27
N ARG A 47 5.86 1.54 6.27
CA ARG A 47 6.18 1.21 7.67
C ARG A 47 5.51 -0.12 8.04
N LEU A 48 6.24 -1.01 8.71
CA LEU A 48 5.69 -2.24 9.26
C LEU A 48 4.86 -1.92 10.50
N ASP A 49 3.55 -2.17 10.45
CA ASP A 49 2.63 -1.87 11.55
C ASP A 49 2.27 -3.12 12.36
N ARG A 50 2.10 -4.27 11.70
CA ARG A 50 1.73 -5.53 12.38
C ARG A 50 2.40 -6.75 11.76
N ILE A 51 2.80 -7.67 12.64
CA ILE A 51 3.30 -9.01 12.30
C ILE A 51 2.29 -10.03 12.81
N ASP A 52 1.64 -10.73 11.89
CA ASP A 52 0.81 -11.90 12.19
C ASP A 52 1.60 -13.17 11.87
N ARG A 53 2.12 -13.81 12.93
CA ARG A 53 2.97 -14.99 12.80
C ARG A 53 2.16 -16.25 12.49
N GLU A 54 0.93 -16.35 12.97
CA GLU A 54 0.07 -17.50 12.75
C GLU A 54 -0.42 -17.52 11.30
N GLY A 55 -0.80 -16.36 10.77
CA GLY A 55 -1.21 -16.19 9.38
C GLY A 55 -0.05 -16.01 8.40
N ASN A 56 1.20 -15.95 8.87
CA ASN A 56 2.40 -15.60 8.11
C ASN A 56 2.21 -14.33 7.24
N LYS A 57 1.73 -13.26 7.87
CA LYS A 57 1.32 -12.02 7.21
C LYS A 57 1.99 -10.81 7.84
N LEU A 58 2.46 -9.91 6.98
CA LEU A 58 2.93 -8.58 7.37
C LEU A 58 1.96 -7.53 6.85
N GLN A 59 1.57 -6.62 7.74
CA GLN A 59 0.75 -5.47 7.41
C GLN A 59 1.57 -4.19 7.51
N PHE A 60 1.37 -3.34 6.52
CA PHE A 60 2.07 -2.09 6.37
C PHE A 60 1.11 -0.91 6.20
N SER A 61 1.62 0.29 6.47
CA SER A 61 1.05 1.57 6.02
C SER A 61 2.01 2.26 5.07
N VAL A 62 1.46 3.07 4.15
CA VAL A 62 2.27 3.96 3.31
C VAL A 62 2.77 5.12 4.16
N VAL A 63 4.06 5.44 4.02
CA VAL A 63 4.59 6.69 4.58
C VAL A 63 4.65 7.73 3.47
N GLY A 64 3.98 8.87 3.71
CA GLY A 64 4.03 10.07 2.88
C GLY A 64 5.28 10.89 3.12
#